data_AF-A0A9D1IZG3-F1
#
_entry.id   AF-A0A9D1IZG3-F1
#
_cell.length_a   1.000
_cell.length_b   1.000
_cell.length_c   1.000
_cell.angle_alpha   90.00
_cell.angle_beta   90.00
_cell.angle_gamma   90.00
#
_symmetry.space_group_name_H-M   'P 1'
#
loop_
_entity.id
_entity.type
_entity.pdbx_description
1 polymer ?
#
loop_
_entity_poly.entity_id
_entity_poly.type
_entity_poly.pdbx_seq_one_letter_code
_entity_poly.pdbx_strand_id
1 'polypeptide(L)'
;MPKIIGENIDRLCNIEYRPAVGSQRGDIMRYYNAAREVQKDPLSYLCAKALMDRVKEGDTVLFVTGARFPHLLPYGETDGPLGVAALAKAVERGLGAKTVVTVEESNDVPTRGCLMGVGCNVRDLDEWKITDGACYLDWYPLGSEKGPEHAKYLVETFKPKAIVFCEKHGPNEVGYCHSVHGARIPPEEFANTWHLLDEAKKHGILTIGTGDGGNEIGNGIIYEYAREISPYGKKCQCGCGGGTATVCKTDIFFAAAISNWGLYGVSAMLAYMLGDVDVMHTVDDERRMLEACAMGGSVDGMSMRPICRVDGVSMAGGQAFVTLLREIVSDGLGKCTRKE
;
A
#
# COMPACT_ATOMS: atom_id res chain seq x y z
N MET A 1 21.14 -13.69 7.32
CA MET A 1 20.64 -13.88 5.94
C MET A 1 19.42 -13.02 5.62
N PRO A 2 18.30 -13.05 6.40
CA PRO A 2 17.07 -12.35 6.00
C PRO A 2 17.24 -10.84 5.76
N LYS A 3 18.00 -10.15 6.62
CA LYS A 3 18.28 -8.72 6.44
C LYS A 3 19.03 -8.41 5.14
N ILE A 4 19.90 -9.30 4.64
CA ILE A 4 20.62 -9.09 3.37
C ILE A 4 19.67 -9.16 2.18
N ILE A 5 18.72 -10.12 2.22
CA ILE A 5 17.67 -10.22 1.21
C ILE A 5 16.77 -8.98 1.27
N GLY A 6 16.39 -8.55 2.49
CA GLY A 6 15.66 -7.30 2.70
C GLY A 6 16.36 -6.08 2.10
N GLU A 7 17.68 -5.93 2.27
CA GLU A 7 18.45 -4.83 1.65
C GLU A 7 18.36 -4.86 0.12
N ASN A 8 18.38 -6.04 -0.51
CA ASN A 8 18.28 -6.15 -1.96
C ASN A 8 16.86 -5.87 -2.48
N ILE A 9 15.84 -6.37 -1.77
CA ILE A 9 14.44 -6.08 -2.07
C ILE A 9 14.19 -4.57 -1.96
N ASP A 10 14.56 -3.96 -0.84
CA ASP A 10 14.34 -2.54 -0.60
C ASP A 10 15.03 -1.66 -1.65
N ARG A 11 16.25 -2.01 -2.05
CA ARG A 11 16.96 -1.32 -3.14
C ARG A 11 16.16 -1.36 -4.43
N LEU A 12 15.67 -2.54 -4.82
CA LEU A 12 14.88 -2.69 -6.03
C LEU A 12 13.58 -1.88 -5.96
N CYS A 13 12.88 -1.91 -4.82
CA CYS A 13 11.65 -1.13 -4.56
C CYS A 13 11.85 0.38 -4.62
N ASN A 14 13.08 0.88 -4.58
CA ASN A 14 13.41 2.31 -4.51
C ASN A 14 14.27 2.82 -5.67
N ILE A 15 14.46 2.00 -6.71
CA ILE A 15 15.06 2.51 -7.94
C ILE A 15 14.11 3.54 -8.58
N GLU A 16 14.67 4.66 -8.99
CA GLU A 16 13.95 5.75 -9.63
C GLU A 16 13.54 5.37 -11.07
N TYR A 17 12.27 4.99 -11.27
CA TYR A 17 11.70 4.66 -12.58
C TYR A 17 10.69 5.68 -13.11
N ARG A 18 10.39 6.75 -12.34
CA ARG A 18 9.37 7.75 -12.71
C ARG A 18 9.81 8.66 -13.88
N PRO A 19 8.87 9.07 -14.77
CA PRO A 19 9.17 10.01 -15.85
C PRO A 19 9.77 11.33 -15.34
N ALA A 20 10.64 11.97 -16.11
CA ALA A 20 11.32 13.21 -15.67
C ALA A 20 10.41 14.44 -15.55
N VAL A 21 9.26 14.45 -16.23
CA VAL A 21 8.34 15.60 -16.28
C VAL A 21 7.08 15.25 -15.49
N GLY A 22 6.70 16.12 -14.55
CA GLY A 22 5.47 15.96 -13.76
C GLY A 22 5.59 15.04 -12.53
N SER A 23 6.74 14.42 -12.28
CA SER A 23 6.95 13.52 -11.13
C SER A 23 7.86 14.12 -10.06
N GLN A 24 7.88 13.49 -8.88
CA GLN A 24 8.81 13.77 -7.77
C GLN A 24 10.21 13.17 -8.01
N ARG A 25 10.72 13.21 -9.25
CA ARG A 25 12.00 12.55 -9.59
C ARG A 25 13.14 13.14 -8.77
N GLY A 26 13.91 12.27 -8.12
CA GLY A 26 15.01 12.63 -7.23
C GLY A 26 14.65 12.60 -5.74
N ASP A 27 13.36 12.43 -5.40
CA ASP A 27 12.88 12.42 -4.02
C ASP A 27 12.69 11.01 -3.45
N ILE A 28 12.45 10.01 -4.29
CA ILE A 28 12.19 8.61 -3.87
C ILE A 28 13.26 8.08 -2.92
N MET A 29 14.53 8.14 -3.34
CA MET A 29 15.64 7.67 -2.50
C MET A 29 15.80 8.51 -1.23
N ARG A 30 15.39 9.79 -1.23
CA ARG A 30 15.43 10.65 -0.04
C ARG A 30 14.41 10.18 0.99
N TYR A 31 13.19 9.84 0.55
CA TYR A 31 12.16 9.27 1.42
C TYR A 31 12.58 7.91 2.00
N TYR A 32 13.08 7.00 1.16
CA TYR A 32 13.58 5.71 1.63
C TYR A 32 14.72 5.86 2.64
N ASN A 33 15.71 6.70 2.35
CA ASN A 33 16.83 6.92 3.26
C ASN A 33 16.37 7.50 4.60
N ALA A 34 15.43 8.44 4.60
CA ALA A 34 14.83 8.95 5.83
C ALA A 34 14.10 7.85 6.62
N ALA A 35 13.30 7.02 5.94
CA ALA A 35 12.57 5.92 6.57
C ALA A 35 13.53 4.88 7.16
N ARG A 36 14.62 4.55 6.45
CA ARG A 36 15.69 3.65 6.92
C ARG A 36 16.47 4.26 8.07
N GLU A 37 16.73 5.56 8.05
CA GLU A 37 17.43 6.24 9.14
C GLU A 37 16.63 6.16 10.43
N VAL A 38 15.31 6.33 10.40
CA VAL A 38 14.46 6.25 11.58
C VAL A 38 14.30 4.80 12.06
N GLN A 39 14.06 3.85 11.15
CA GLN A 39 13.63 2.48 11.48
C GLN A 39 14.77 1.44 11.52
N LYS A 40 15.98 1.82 11.10
CA LYS A 40 17.27 1.10 11.24
C LYS A 40 17.45 -0.19 10.44
N ASP A 41 16.44 -1.03 10.31
CA ASP A 41 16.48 -2.26 9.51
C ASP A 41 15.78 -2.11 8.13
N PRO A 42 16.04 -3.01 7.16
CA PRO A 42 15.32 -3.02 5.89
C PRO A 42 13.81 -3.04 6.12
N LEU A 43 13.09 -2.17 5.42
CA LEU A 43 11.67 -1.92 5.60
C LEU A 43 10.85 -3.15 5.19
N SER A 44 11.21 -3.83 4.10
CA SER A 44 10.59 -5.12 3.74
C SER A 44 10.75 -6.18 4.83
N TYR A 45 11.94 -6.27 5.44
CA TYR A 45 12.21 -7.19 6.55
C TYR A 45 11.40 -6.83 7.80
N LEU A 46 11.36 -5.56 8.19
CA LEU A 46 10.59 -5.09 9.33
C LEU A 46 9.11 -5.43 9.18
N CYS A 47 8.51 -5.10 8.03
CA CYS A 47 7.12 -5.39 7.73
C CYS A 47 6.83 -6.90 7.77
N ALA A 48 7.60 -7.70 7.01
CA ALA A 48 7.38 -9.15 6.93
C ALA A 48 7.57 -9.84 8.29
N LYS A 49 8.60 -9.46 9.04
CA LYS A 49 8.82 -9.99 10.39
C LYS A 49 7.66 -9.64 11.33
N ALA A 50 7.20 -8.39 11.34
CA ALA A 50 6.11 -7.97 12.20
C ALA A 50 4.79 -8.70 11.86
N LEU A 51 4.50 -8.90 10.57
CA LEU A 51 3.37 -9.71 10.12
C LEU A 51 3.47 -11.16 10.60
N MET A 52 4.62 -11.83 10.40
CA MET A 52 4.83 -13.21 10.86
C MET A 52 4.73 -13.35 12.38
N ASP A 53 5.23 -12.36 13.12
CA ASP A 53 5.16 -12.36 14.58
C ASP A 53 3.71 -12.21 15.06
N ARG A 54 2.91 -11.33 14.43
CA ARG A 54 1.60 -10.90 14.92
C ARG A 54 0.40 -11.66 14.36
N VAL A 55 0.46 -12.08 13.10
CA VAL A 55 -0.63 -12.72 12.37
C VAL A 55 -0.43 -14.23 12.38
N LYS A 56 -1.49 -14.99 12.69
CA LYS A 56 -1.54 -16.46 12.67
C LYS A 56 -2.65 -16.94 11.74
N GLU A 57 -2.66 -18.24 11.48
CA GLU A 57 -3.71 -18.89 10.69
C GLU A 57 -5.09 -18.58 11.28
N GLY A 58 -6.04 -18.22 10.42
CA GLY A 58 -7.41 -17.81 10.80
C GLY A 58 -7.54 -16.39 11.35
N ASP A 59 -6.44 -15.68 11.63
CA ASP A 59 -6.50 -14.25 11.97
C ASP A 59 -6.93 -13.41 10.76
N THR A 60 -7.29 -12.15 11.01
CA THR A 60 -7.65 -11.20 9.95
C THR A 60 -6.60 -10.11 9.78
N VAL A 61 -6.32 -9.75 8.52
CA VAL A 61 -5.55 -8.56 8.15
C VAL A 61 -6.48 -7.60 7.40
N LEU A 62 -6.52 -6.34 7.85
CA LEU A 62 -7.28 -5.27 7.21
C LEU A 62 -6.36 -4.44 6.31
N PHE A 63 -6.75 -4.22 5.07
CA PHE A 63 -6.04 -3.40 4.11
C PHE A 63 -6.84 -2.15 3.76
N VAL A 64 -6.15 -1.04 3.56
CA VAL A 64 -6.72 0.27 3.25
C VAL A 64 -5.97 0.87 2.07
N THR A 65 -6.70 1.27 1.03
CA THR A 65 -6.11 1.94 -0.14
C THR A 65 -7.12 2.88 -0.81
N GLY A 66 -6.68 3.59 -1.85
CA GLY A 66 -7.48 4.51 -2.63
C GLY A 66 -7.04 5.96 -2.43
N ALA A 67 -6.25 6.48 -3.37
CA ALA A 67 -6.04 7.90 -3.55
C ALA A 67 -7.19 8.49 -4.37
N ARG A 68 -8.14 9.15 -3.70
CA ARG A 68 -9.28 9.79 -4.36
C ARG A 68 -9.05 11.29 -4.48
N PHE A 69 -9.16 11.79 -5.71
CA PHE A 69 -9.30 13.21 -6.00
C PHE A 69 -10.44 13.38 -7.00
N PRO A 70 -11.63 13.85 -6.61
CA PRO A 70 -12.88 13.66 -7.35
C PRO A 70 -12.85 13.96 -8.85
N HIS A 71 -12.21 15.06 -9.23
CA HIS A 71 -12.15 15.52 -10.62
C HIS A 71 -10.97 14.95 -11.42
N LEU A 72 -9.98 14.35 -10.75
CA LEU A 72 -8.75 13.84 -11.38
C LEU A 72 -8.67 12.31 -11.32
N LEU A 73 -9.00 11.75 -10.17
CA LEU A 73 -8.97 10.34 -9.79
C LEU A 73 -10.37 9.91 -9.27
N PRO A 74 -11.44 9.97 -10.08
CA PRO A 74 -12.81 9.69 -9.62
C PRO A 74 -13.00 8.25 -9.11
N TYR A 75 -12.26 7.30 -9.69
CA TYR A 75 -12.22 5.89 -9.30
C TYR A 75 -10.88 5.51 -8.65
N GLY A 76 -10.14 6.52 -8.20
CA GLY A 76 -8.76 6.44 -7.73
C GLY A 76 -7.72 6.27 -8.82
N GLU A 77 -6.50 6.00 -8.37
CA GLU A 77 -5.36 5.69 -9.23
C GLU A 77 -5.00 4.21 -9.21
N THR A 78 -4.06 3.84 -10.08
CA THR A 78 -3.51 2.50 -10.18
C THR A 78 -2.45 2.20 -9.12
N ASP A 79 -1.90 3.21 -8.44
CA ASP A 79 -1.05 2.97 -7.27
C ASP A 79 -1.89 2.80 -6.00
N GLY A 80 -1.54 1.79 -5.19
CA GLY A 80 -2.29 1.32 -4.03
C GLY A 80 -3.01 -0.03 -4.20
N PRO A 81 -4.01 -0.13 -5.10
CA PRO A 81 -4.86 -1.33 -5.21
C PRO A 81 -4.12 -2.63 -5.54
N LEU A 82 -3.10 -2.58 -6.40
CA LEU A 82 -2.38 -3.80 -6.79
C LEU A 82 -1.47 -4.28 -5.66
N GLY A 83 -0.83 -3.36 -4.93
CA GLY A 83 -0.04 -3.62 -3.73
C GLY A 83 -0.85 -4.32 -2.65
N VAL A 84 -2.04 -3.78 -2.39
CA VAL A 84 -3.00 -4.38 -1.46
C VAL A 84 -3.37 -5.78 -1.91
N ALA A 85 -3.73 -5.99 -3.18
CA ALA A 85 -4.09 -7.31 -3.68
C ALA A 85 -2.92 -8.31 -3.57
N ALA A 86 -1.72 -7.91 -3.95
CA ALA A 86 -0.51 -8.73 -3.88
C ALA A 86 -0.16 -9.15 -2.45
N LEU A 87 -0.28 -8.25 -1.47
CA LEU A 87 -0.02 -8.60 -0.07
C LEU A 87 -1.19 -9.36 0.56
N ALA A 88 -2.44 -9.07 0.18
CA ALA A 88 -3.61 -9.84 0.60
C ALA A 88 -3.46 -11.33 0.23
N LYS A 89 -3.07 -11.61 -1.01
CA LYS A 89 -2.70 -12.98 -1.45
C LYS A 89 -1.57 -13.56 -0.62
N ALA A 90 -0.50 -12.80 -0.38
CA ALA A 90 0.67 -13.31 0.33
C ALA A 90 0.38 -13.63 1.80
N VAL A 91 -0.43 -12.84 2.50
CA VAL A 91 -0.82 -13.15 3.89
C VAL A 91 -1.82 -14.29 3.97
N GLU A 92 -2.73 -14.40 3.00
CA GLU A 92 -3.65 -15.53 2.90
C GLU A 92 -2.88 -16.83 2.66
N ARG A 93 -2.11 -16.89 1.57
CA ARG A 93 -1.36 -18.10 1.19
C ARG A 93 -0.21 -18.42 2.15
N GLY A 94 0.49 -17.41 2.63
CA GLY A 94 1.70 -17.57 3.43
C GLY A 94 1.45 -17.74 4.92
N LEU A 95 0.41 -17.10 5.46
CA LEU A 95 0.11 -17.08 6.90
C LEU A 95 -1.25 -17.71 7.25
N GLY A 96 -2.06 -18.09 6.26
CA GLY A 96 -3.40 -18.65 6.47
C GLY A 96 -4.41 -17.62 6.98
N ALA A 97 -4.14 -16.32 6.78
CA ALA A 97 -4.99 -15.25 7.28
C ALA A 97 -6.17 -14.96 6.33
N LYS A 98 -7.30 -14.54 6.89
CA LYS A 98 -8.39 -13.96 6.11
C LYS A 98 -8.12 -12.48 5.87
N THR A 99 -8.61 -11.95 4.76
CA THR A 99 -8.35 -10.55 4.39
C THR A 99 -9.63 -9.75 4.32
N VAL A 100 -9.55 -8.51 4.77
CA VAL A 100 -10.56 -7.48 4.57
C VAL A 100 -9.87 -6.31 3.91
N VAL A 101 -10.48 -5.75 2.87
CA VAL A 101 -9.99 -4.56 2.18
C VAL A 101 -11.08 -3.51 2.32
N THR A 102 -10.74 -2.29 2.69
CA THR A 102 -11.69 -1.16 2.74
C THR A 102 -11.21 -0.03 1.85
N VAL A 103 -12.12 0.48 1.03
CA VAL A 103 -11.90 1.56 0.05
C VAL A 103 -13.12 2.47 0.00
N GLU A 104 -13.02 3.64 -0.61
CA GLU A 104 -14.22 4.38 -1.03
C GLU A 104 -15.07 3.54 -1.99
N GLU A 105 -16.40 3.71 -1.98
CA GLU A 105 -17.32 2.99 -2.88
C GLU A 105 -16.93 3.16 -4.37
N SER A 106 -16.47 4.35 -4.77
CA SER A 106 -15.98 4.63 -6.13
C SER A 106 -14.76 3.78 -6.54
N ASN A 107 -14.01 3.28 -5.57
CA ASN A 107 -12.81 2.48 -5.79
C ASN A 107 -13.09 0.98 -5.76
N ASP A 108 -14.34 0.55 -5.57
CA ASP A 108 -14.72 -0.87 -5.50
C ASP A 108 -14.29 -1.61 -6.78
N VAL A 109 -14.81 -1.19 -7.93
CA VAL A 109 -14.62 -1.90 -9.20
C VAL A 109 -13.13 -2.14 -9.52
N PRO A 110 -12.25 -1.12 -9.53
CA PRO A 110 -10.84 -1.35 -9.82
C PRO A 110 -10.14 -2.19 -8.75
N THR A 111 -10.44 -1.98 -7.45
CA THR A 111 -9.80 -2.73 -6.35
C THR A 111 -10.23 -4.19 -6.34
N ARG A 112 -11.53 -4.46 -6.51
CA ARG A 112 -12.10 -5.80 -6.67
C ARG A 112 -11.48 -6.52 -7.86
N GLY A 113 -11.30 -5.81 -8.97
CA GLY A 113 -10.59 -6.31 -10.15
C GLY A 113 -9.17 -6.77 -9.84
N CYS A 114 -8.40 -5.99 -9.06
CA CYS A 114 -7.05 -6.37 -8.62
C CYS A 114 -7.07 -7.63 -7.74
N LEU A 115 -7.96 -7.68 -6.75
CA LEU A 115 -8.10 -8.82 -5.84
C LEU A 115 -8.42 -10.10 -6.61
N MET A 116 -9.38 -10.05 -7.54
CA MET A 116 -9.71 -11.20 -8.38
C MET A 116 -8.58 -11.53 -9.37
N GLY A 117 -7.88 -10.53 -9.91
CA GLY A 117 -6.78 -10.69 -10.85
C GLY A 117 -5.59 -11.47 -10.27
N VAL A 118 -5.27 -11.25 -8.99
CA VAL A 118 -4.23 -12.00 -8.27
C VAL A 118 -4.71 -13.37 -7.77
N GLY A 119 -6.02 -13.60 -7.75
CA GLY A 119 -6.66 -14.86 -7.35
C GLY A 119 -7.22 -14.87 -5.92
N CYS A 120 -7.40 -13.71 -5.28
CA CYS A 120 -8.09 -13.67 -3.97
C CYS A 120 -9.54 -14.12 -4.12
N ASN A 121 -10.00 -14.95 -3.18
CA ASN A 121 -11.38 -15.44 -3.13
C ASN A 121 -12.29 -14.36 -2.54
N VAL A 122 -12.66 -13.36 -3.36
CA VAL A 122 -13.53 -12.25 -2.95
C VAL A 122 -14.95 -12.75 -2.70
N ARG A 123 -15.49 -12.48 -1.52
CA ARG A 123 -16.76 -12.99 -1.01
C ARG A 123 -17.58 -11.89 -0.35
N ASP A 124 -18.89 -12.09 -0.31
CA ASP A 124 -19.76 -11.27 0.53
C ASP A 124 -19.51 -11.57 2.02
N LEU A 125 -19.93 -10.67 2.91
CA LEU A 125 -19.60 -10.74 4.34
C LEU A 125 -20.00 -12.07 5.00
N ASP A 126 -21.18 -12.60 4.68
CA ASP A 126 -21.65 -13.85 5.30
C ASP A 126 -20.90 -15.07 4.79
N GLU A 127 -20.55 -15.11 3.49
CA GLU A 127 -19.68 -16.15 2.93
C GLU A 127 -18.25 -16.03 3.46
N TRP A 128 -17.74 -14.81 3.59
CA TRP A 128 -16.42 -14.54 4.15
C TRP A 128 -16.28 -15.17 5.53
N LYS A 129 -17.27 -15.03 6.42
CA LYS A 129 -17.24 -15.57 7.80
C LYS A 129 -16.96 -17.07 7.85
N ILE A 130 -17.49 -17.84 6.90
CA ILE A 130 -17.46 -19.31 6.90
C ILE A 130 -16.49 -19.92 5.89
N THR A 131 -15.88 -19.10 5.04
CA THR A 131 -14.96 -19.57 3.98
C THR A 131 -13.52 -19.27 4.39
N ASP A 132 -12.71 -20.32 4.50
CA ASP A 132 -11.28 -20.19 4.75
C ASP A 132 -10.60 -19.47 3.57
N GLY A 133 -9.59 -18.65 3.88
CA GLY A 133 -8.85 -17.87 2.87
C GLY A 133 -9.69 -16.85 2.10
N ALA A 134 -10.89 -16.49 2.59
CA ALA A 134 -11.73 -15.50 1.92
C ALA A 134 -11.22 -14.07 2.08
N CYS A 135 -11.51 -13.26 1.06
CA CYS A 135 -11.31 -11.81 1.04
C CYS A 135 -12.66 -11.10 1.03
N TYR A 136 -12.87 -10.12 1.91
CA TYR A 136 -14.05 -9.25 1.87
C TYR A 136 -13.64 -7.83 1.46
N LEU A 137 -14.45 -7.18 0.62
CA LEU A 137 -14.26 -5.79 0.21
C LEU A 137 -15.38 -4.93 0.83
N ASP A 138 -14.97 -4.00 1.69
CA ASP A 138 -15.81 -3.07 2.42
C ASP A 138 -15.73 -1.66 1.81
N TRP A 139 -16.77 -0.86 2.05
CA TRP A 139 -16.82 0.54 1.63
C TRP A 139 -16.72 1.49 2.82
N TYR A 140 -15.60 2.19 2.91
CA TYR A 140 -15.42 3.24 3.90
C TYR A 140 -16.21 4.49 3.49
N PRO A 141 -17.04 5.06 4.38
CA PRO A 141 -17.89 6.20 4.03
C PRO A 141 -17.07 7.47 3.80
N LEU A 142 -17.52 8.29 2.87
CA LEU A 142 -16.99 9.64 2.66
C LEU A 142 -17.44 10.59 3.77
N GLY A 143 -16.63 11.62 4.01
CA GLY A 143 -16.95 12.69 4.94
C GLY A 143 -16.52 12.41 6.39
N SER A 144 -16.37 13.50 7.16
CA SER A 144 -15.78 13.46 8.49
C SER A 144 -16.66 12.89 9.59
N GLU A 145 -17.97 12.84 9.39
CA GLU A 145 -18.91 12.44 10.46
C GLU A 145 -18.98 10.92 10.63
N LYS A 146 -18.94 10.17 9.52
CA LYS A 146 -19.17 8.71 9.52
C LYS A 146 -17.89 7.89 9.68
N GLY A 147 -16.73 8.46 9.35
CA GLY A 147 -15.45 7.77 9.41
C GLY A 147 -15.13 7.16 10.78
N PRO A 148 -15.20 7.91 11.90
CA PRO A 148 -14.89 7.37 13.22
C PRO A 148 -15.73 6.15 13.60
N GLU A 149 -17.04 6.17 13.32
CA GLU A 149 -17.93 5.05 13.60
C GLU A 149 -17.60 3.83 12.72
N HIS A 150 -17.29 4.06 11.45
CA HIS A 150 -16.93 2.98 10.52
C HIS A 150 -15.57 2.35 10.84
N ALA A 151 -14.57 3.14 11.26
CA ALA A 151 -13.30 2.61 11.76
C ALA A 151 -13.52 1.65 12.94
N LYS A 152 -14.37 2.07 13.89
CA LYS A 152 -14.74 1.24 15.04
C LYS A 152 -15.47 -0.02 14.60
N TYR A 153 -16.45 0.09 13.69
CA TYR A 153 -17.14 -1.07 13.10
C TYR A 153 -16.16 -2.08 12.51
N LEU A 154 -15.21 -1.64 11.68
CA LEU A 154 -14.23 -2.52 11.05
C LEU A 154 -13.37 -3.25 12.09
N VAL A 155 -12.85 -2.53 13.08
CA VAL A 155 -11.98 -3.11 14.11
C VAL A 155 -12.76 -4.05 15.04
N GLU A 156 -13.97 -3.70 15.46
CA GLU A 156 -14.78 -4.53 16.37
C GLU A 156 -15.35 -5.78 15.68
N THR A 157 -15.72 -5.66 14.40
CA THR A 157 -16.30 -6.76 13.60
C THR A 157 -15.23 -7.76 13.20
N PHE A 158 -14.12 -7.29 12.63
CA PHE A 158 -13.12 -8.15 12.02
C PHE A 158 -11.93 -8.46 12.94
N LYS A 159 -11.75 -7.71 14.03
CA LYS A 159 -10.68 -7.90 15.03
C LYS A 159 -9.30 -8.13 14.40
N PRO A 160 -8.87 -7.28 13.44
CA PRO A 160 -7.66 -7.54 12.68
C PRO A 160 -6.42 -7.55 13.58
N LYS A 161 -5.42 -8.36 13.22
CA LYS A 161 -4.11 -8.38 13.89
C LYS A 161 -3.13 -7.37 13.30
N ALA A 162 -3.39 -6.96 12.06
CA ALA A 162 -2.67 -5.89 11.39
C ALA A 162 -3.62 -5.06 10.51
N ILE A 163 -3.34 -3.77 10.41
CA ILE A 163 -3.92 -2.84 9.42
C ILE A 163 -2.78 -2.35 8.51
N VAL A 164 -2.96 -2.50 7.20
CA VAL A 164 -1.98 -2.09 6.19
C VAL A 164 -2.56 -0.98 5.33
N PHE A 165 -1.90 0.16 5.28
CA PHE A 165 -2.24 1.31 4.45
C PHE A 165 -1.32 1.36 3.23
N CYS A 166 -1.88 1.55 2.05
CA CYS A 166 -1.12 1.66 0.80
C CYS A 166 -1.71 2.75 -0.07
N GLU A 167 -0.89 3.76 -0.38
CA GLU A 167 -1.31 4.91 -1.20
C GLU A 167 -2.58 5.56 -0.66
N LYS A 168 -2.64 5.74 0.66
CA LYS A 168 -3.80 6.32 1.33
C LYS A 168 -3.44 7.65 1.96
N HIS A 169 -4.06 8.73 1.50
CA HIS A 169 -3.78 10.07 2.00
C HIS A 169 -4.14 10.21 3.49
N GLY A 170 -3.33 10.98 4.21
CA GLY A 170 -3.57 11.37 5.60
C GLY A 170 -3.56 12.89 5.78
N PRO A 171 -4.19 13.41 6.84
CA PRO A 171 -4.21 14.83 7.12
C PRO A 171 -2.82 15.36 7.48
N ASN A 172 -2.59 16.62 7.15
CA ASN A 172 -1.48 17.41 7.68
C ASN A 172 -1.75 17.88 9.13
N GLU A 173 -0.88 18.71 9.68
CA GLU A 173 -0.96 19.25 11.04
C GLU A 173 -2.18 20.14 11.30
N VAL A 174 -2.81 20.67 10.25
CA VAL A 174 -4.04 21.48 10.31
C VAL A 174 -5.29 20.62 10.15
N GLY A 175 -5.14 19.32 9.86
CA GLY A 175 -6.26 18.38 9.69
C GLY A 175 -6.76 18.25 8.24
N TYR A 176 -6.02 18.75 7.25
CA TYR A 176 -6.43 18.70 5.84
C TYR A 176 -5.60 17.71 5.02
N CYS A 177 -6.25 16.95 4.15
CA CYS A 177 -5.60 16.09 3.17
C CYS A 177 -5.29 16.86 1.89
N HIS A 178 -4.17 16.54 1.26
CA HIS A 178 -3.71 17.22 0.04
C HIS A 178 -3.15 16.21 -0.95
N SER A 179 -3.30 16.51 -2.24
CA SER A 179 -2.47 15.85 -3.25
C SER A 179 -1.00 16.24 -3.08
N VAL A 180 -0.11 15.48 -3.69
CA VAL A 180 1.33 15.78 -3.75
C VAL A 180 1.64 17.16 -4.35
N HIS A 181 0.74 17.69 -5.18
CA HIS A 181 0.86 19.03 -5.75
C HIS A 181 0.33 20.13 -4.82
N GLY A 182 -0.06 19.85 -3.57
CA GLY A 182 -0.50 20.87 -2.63
C GLY A 182 -1.95 21.33 -2.81
N ALA A 183 -2.72 20.68 -3.67
CA ALA A 183 -4.16 20.93 -3.79
C ALA A 183 -4.89 20.21 -2.66
N ARG A 184 -5.79 20.92 -1.97
CA ARG A 184 -6.60 20.34 -0.89
C ARG A 184 -7.65 19.40 -1.46
N ILE A 185 -7.80 18.25 -0.82
CA ILE A 185 -8.89 17.31 -1.10
C ILE A 185 -10.10 17.74 -0.27
N PRO A 186 -11.29 17.91 -0.87
CA PRO A 186 -12.49 18.26 -0.12
C PRO A 186 -12.84 17.17 0.92
N PRO A 187 -13.09 17.53 2.19
CA PRO A 187 -13.28 16.55 3.26
C PRO A 187 -14.52 15.66 3.09
N GLU A 188 -15.57 16.18 2.46
CA GLU A 188 -16.81 15.46 2.11
C GLU A 188 -16.62 14.43 1.00
N GLU A 189 -15.48 14.51 0.29
CA GLU A 189 -15.15 13.73 -0.88
C GLU A 189 -14.01 12.73 -0.59
N PHE A 190 -13.70 12.49 0.66
CA PHE A 190 -12.59 11.62 1.05
C PHE A 190 -13.00 10.72 2.22
N ALA A 191 -12.51 9.48 2.22
CA ALA A 191 -12.68 8.58 3.36
C ALA A 191 -11.63 8.85 4.43
N ASN A 192 -12.06 9.26 5.62
CA ASN A 192 -11.20 9.62 6.75
C ASN A 192 -10.61 8.40 7.48
N THR A 193 -9.95 7.53 6.72
CA THR A 193 -9.44 6.23 7.16
C THR A 193 -8.35 6.31 8.23
N TRP A 194 -7.75 7.48 8.46
CA TRP A 194 -6.75 7.67 9.54
C TRP A 194 -7.33 7.40 10.94
N HIS A 195 -8.65 7.44 11.14
CA HIS A 195 -9.28 7.00 12.38
C HIS A 195 -9.04 5.51 12.70
N LEU A 196 -8.70 4.69 11.71
CA LEU A 196 -8.24 3.32 11.94
C LEU A 196 -6.92 3.26 12.73
N LEU A 197 -6.09 4.31 12.71
CA LEU A 197 -4.87 4.38 13.53
C LEU A 197 -5.21 4.51 15.02
N ASP A 198 -6.23 5.31 15.35
CA ASP A 198 -6.69 5.49 16.73
C ASP A 198 -7.25 4.17 17.29
N GLU A 199 -8.09 3.50 16.51
CA GLU A 199 -8.64 2.19 16.88
C GLU A 199 -7.55 1.11 16.91
N ALA A 200 -6.59 1.12 16.00
CA ALA A 200 -5.45 0.20 16.04
C ALA A 200 -4.65 0.35 17.34
N LYS A 201 -4.33 1.58 17.73
CA LYS A 201 -3.63 1.88 18.98
C LYS A 201 -4.42 1.41 20.21
N LYS A 202 -5.72 1.68 20.25
CA LYS A 202 -6.61 1.27 21.35
C LYS A 202 -6.70 -0.25 21.49
N HIS A 203 -6.59 -0.99 20.39
CA HIS A 203 -6.73 -2.45 20.36
C HIS A 203 -5.39 -3.21 20.24
N GLY A 204 -4.25 -2.51 20.24
CA GLY A 204 -2.92 -3.12 20.12
C GLY A 204 -2.71 -3.85 18.79
N ILE A 205 -3.23 -3.28 17.70
CA ILE A 205 -3.18 -3.82 16.34
C ILE A 205 -1.95 -3.23 15.64
N LEU A 206 -1.19 -4.09 14.94
CA LEU A 206 -0.03 -3.67 14.16
C LEU A 206 -0.47 -2.76 13.00
N THR A 207 0.24 -1.68 12.74
CA THR A 207 -0.01 -0.80 11.61
C THR A 207 1.21 -0.69 10.69
N ILE A 208 0.99 -0.89 9.39
CA ILE A 208 2.02 -0.76 8.36
C ILE A 208 1.53 0.25 7.33
N GLY A 209 2.37 1.20 6.93
CA GLY A 209 2.07 2.16 5.87
C GLY A 209 3.05 2.04 4.72
N THR A 210 2.59 2.30 3.50
CA THR A 210 3.41 2.47 2.29
C THR A 210 2.96 3.72 1.56
N GLY A 211 3.93 4.45 1.00
CA GLY A 211 3.75 5.77 0.43
C GLY A 211 5.00 6.19 -0.31
N ASP A 212 4.87 7.19 -1.17
CA ASP A 212 5.97 7.71 -1.98
C ASP A 212 5.99 9.24 -2.16
N GLY A 213 4.94 9.93 -1.71
CA GLY A 213 4.72 11.36 -1.94
C GLY A 213 4.78 12.25 -0.70
N GLY A 214 4.77 11.67 0.51
CA GLY A 214 4.89 12.37 1.79
C GLY A 214 3.56 12.70 2.47
N ASN A 215 2.45 12.56 1.74
CA ASN A 215 1.07 12.85 2.13
C ASN A 215 0.27 11.59 2.51
N GLU A 216 0.88 10.40 2.43
CA GLU A 216 0.24 9.11 2.69
C GLU A 216 0.45 8.63 4.13
N ILE A 217 -0.58 7.99 4.70
CA ILE A 217 -0.58 7.42 6.05
C ILE A 217 0.64 6.53 6.26
N GLY A 218 1.43 6.86 7.29
CA GLY A 218 2.72 6.22 7.58
C GLY A 218 3.88 7.19 7.42
N ASN A 219 3.82 8.14 6.48
CA ASN A 219 4.86 9.17 6.31
C ASN A 219 5.06 10.04 7.55
N GLY A 220 4.10 10.08 8.48
CA GLY A 220 4.28 10.75 9.76
C GLY A 220 5.49 10.25 10.55
N ILE A 221 5.99 9.03 10.29
CA ILE A 221 7.25 8.51 10.90
C ILE A 221 8.43 9.40 10.51
N ILE A 222 8.45 9.90 9.27
CA ILE A 222 9.48 10.75 8.69
C ILE A 222 8.99 12.19 8.45
N TYR A 223 8.03 12.66 9.24
CA TYR A 223 7.31 13.91 9.02
C TYR A 223 8.22 15.11 8.67
N GLU A 224 9.25 15.39 9.46
CA GLU A 224 10.14 16.52 9.18
C GLU A 224 10.94 16.34 7.88
N TYR A 225 11.38 15.11 7.58
CA TYR A 225 12.02 14.83 6.29
C TYR A 225 11.04 15.03 5.14
N ALA A 226 9.80 14.53 5.25
CA ALA A 226 8.79 14.67 4.22
C ALA A 226 8.44 16.15 3.93
N ARG A 227 8.43 17.00 4.97
CA ARG A 227 8.25 18.45 4.81
C ARG A 227 9.36 19.11 3.99
N GLU A 228 10.60 18.63 4.13
CA GLU A 228 11.77 19.15 3.40
C GLU A 228 11.94 18.55 1.99
N ILE A 229 11.47 17.31 1.80
CA ILE A 229 11.59 16.61 0.53
C ILE A 229 10.52 17.10 -0.44
N SER A 230 9.25 17.08 -0.03
CA SER A 230 8.12 17.45 -0.89
C SER A 230 8.14 18.95 -1.22
N PRO A 231 7.98 19.36 -2.49
CA PRO A 231 7.91 20.78 -2.87
C PRO A 231 6.84 21.59 -2.12
N TYR A 232 5.73 20.94 -1.75
CA TYR A 232 4.63 21.55 -0.99
C TYR A 232 4.57 21.05 0.46
N GLY A 233 5.61 20.34 0.91
CA GLY A 233 5.68 19.69 2.22
C GLY A 233 5.52 20.65 3.40
N LYS A 234 6.03 21.88 3.28
CA LYS A 234 5.89 22.94 4.29
C LYS A 234 4.72 23.88 4.06
N LYS A 235 4.31 24.07 2.80
CA LYS A 235 3.31 25.07 2.41
C LYS A 235 2.51 24.56 1.21
N CYS A 236 1.25 24.25 1.45
CA CYS A 236 0.30 23.85 0.43
C CYS A 236 -0.22 25.06 -0.38
N GLN A 237 -1.03 24.79 -1.40
CA GLN A 237 -1.65 25.82 -2.24
C GLN A 237 -3.01 26.31 -1.72
N CYS A 238 -3.59 25.66 -0.69
CA CYS A 238 -4.97 25.94 -0.26
C CYS A 238 -5.12 27.09 0.75
N GLY A 239 -4.01 27.65 1.25
CA GLY A 239 -4.03 28.76 2.20
C GLY A 239 -4.31 28.38 3.66
N CYS A 240 -4.33 27.09 4.01
CA CYS A 240 -4.57 26.65 5.40
C CYS A 240 -3.44 26.97 6.40
N GLY A 241 -2.28 27.43 5.91
CA GLY A 241 -1.10 27.70 6.72
C GLY A 241 -0.19 26.49 6.97
N GLY A 242 -0.61 25.29 6.60
CA GLY A 242 0.19 24.05 6.66
C GLY A 242 0.70 23.57 5.29
N GLY A 243 1.33 22.39 5.29
CA GLY A 243 1.88 21.73 4.09
C GLY A 243 1.14 20.48 3.65
N THR A 244 1.73 19.71 2.71
CA THR A 244 1.19 18.42 2.25
C THR A 244 1.59 17.24 3.12
N ALA A 245 2.67 17.36 3.90
CA ALA A 245 3.19 16.26 4.69
C ALA A 245 2.16 15.80 5.72
N THR A 246 1.85 14.51 5.76
CA THR A 246 0.88 13.98 6.72
C THR A 246 1.51 13.76 8.09
N VAL A 247 0.74 14.00 9.15
CA VAL A 247 1.13 13.69 10.53
C VAL A 247 0.83 12.24 10.93
N CYS A 248 0.14 11.48 10.08
CA CYS A 248 -0.29 10.12 10.39
C CYS A 248 0.87 9.12 10.44
N LYS A 249 1.08 8.54 11.62
CA LYS A 249 2.13 7.55 11.91
C LYS A 249 1.54 6.15 11.96
N THR A 250 2.21 5.21 11.33
CA THR A 250 2.06 3.76 11.53
C THR A 250 3.20 3.24 12.43
N ASP A 251 3.18 1.96 12.80
CA ASP A 251 4.28 1.33 13.54
C ASP A 251 5.50 1.12 12.64
N ILE A 252 5.25 0.77 11.37
CA ILE A 252 6.28 0.61 10.34
C ILE A 252 5.84 1.35 9.08
N PHE A 253 6.74 2.07 8.45
CA PHE A 253 6.51 2.77 7.19
C PHE A 253 7.54 2.34 6.14
N PHE A 254 7.06 1.83 5.00
CA PHE A 254 7.88 1.49 3.86
C PHE A 254 7.70 2.54 2.76
N ALA A 255 8.62 3.51 2.73
CA ALA A 255 8.79 4.41 1.59
C ALA A 255 9.30 3.64 0.37
N ALA A 256 8.58 3.74 -0.75
CA ALA A 256 8.88 3.05 -2.00
C ALA A 256 8.87 4.01 -3.19
N ALA A 257 9.36 3.58 -4.35
CA ALA A 257 9.27 4.35 -5.60
C ALA A 257 7.85 4.43 -6.16
N ILE A 258 7.03 3.44 -5.82
CA ILE A 258 5.61 3.26 -6.12
C ILE A 258 5.06 2.49 -4.92
N SER A 259 3.98 2.94 -4.29
CA SER A 259 3.44 2.34 -3.08
C SER A 259 3.12 0.85 -3.23
N ASN A 260 2.59 0.44 -4.39
CA ASN A 260 2.39 -0.96 -4.75
C ASN A 260 3.66 -1.80 -4.55
N TRP A 261 4.80 -1.27 -4.98
CA TRP A 261 6.09 -1.97 -4.91
C TRP A 261 6.63 -2.12 -3.50
N GLY A 262 6.28 -1.20 -2.59
CA GLY A 262 6.53 -1.38 -1.17
C GLY A 262 5.87 -2.67 -0.66
N LEU A 263 4.59 -2.85 -0.94
CA LEU A 263 3.87 -4.08 -0.57
C LEU A 263 4.33 -5.32 -1.34
N TYR A 264 4.77 -5.17 -2.59
CA TYR A 264 5.40 -6.28 -3.33
C TYR A 264 6.70 -6.73 -2.65
N GLY A 265 7.49 -5.79 -2.14
CA GLY A 265 8.69 -6.07 -1.35
C GLY A 265 8.36 -6.79 -0.04
N VAL A 266 7.28 -6.41 0.65
CA VAL A 266 6.79 -7.14 1.84
C VAL A 266 6.39 -8.56 1.47
N SER A 267 5.62 -8.76 0.38
CA SER A 267 5.25 -10.10 -0.11
C SER A 267 6.46 -10.95 -0.48
N ALA A 268 7.45 -10.38 -1.15
CA ALA A 268 8.69 -11.06 -1.51
C ALA A 268 9.49 -11.46 -0.25
N MET A 269 9.54 -10.59 0.76
CA MET A 269 10.23 -10.89 2.00
C MET A 269 9.51 -11.95 2.84
N LEU A 270 8.17 -11.96 2.86
CA LEU A 270 7.37 -13.04 3.43
C LEU A 270 7.65 -14.36 2.70
N ALA A 271 7.63 -14.36 1.36
CA ALA A 271 7.93 -15.52 0.54
C ALA A 271 9.31 -16.11 0.86
N TYR A 272 10.34 -15.26 0.99
CA TYR A 272 11.67 -15.68 1.42
C TYR A 272 11.68 -16.29 2.83
N MET A 273 11.06 -15.61 3.80
CA MET A 273 11.06 -16.06 5.20
C MET A 273 10.25 -17.35 5.42
N LEU A 274 9.26 -17.62 4.56
CA LEU A 274 8.45 -18.84 4.58
C LEU A 274 9.04 -19.96 3.72
N GLY A 275 10.08 -19.70 2.92
CA GLY A 275 10.70 -20.69 2.06
C GLY A 275 9.95 -21.00 0.76
N ASP A 276 8.96 -20.17 0.41
CA ASP A 276 8.09 -20.40 -0.75
C ASP A 276 7.91 -19.11 -1.58
N VAL A 277 8.51 -19.10 -2.78
CA VAL A 277 8.40 -17.99 -3.74
C VAL A 277 6.97 -17.80 -4.25
N ASP A 278 6.11 -18.82 -4.18
CA ASP A 278 4.74 -18.71 -4.70
C ASP A 278 3.77 -18.06 -3.71
N VAL A 279 4.25 -17.67 -2.53
CA VAL A 279 3.58 -16.74 -1.62
C VAL A 279 3.43 -15.36 -2.27
N MET A 280 4.43 -14.88 -3.02
CA MET A 280 4.32 -13.63 -3.76
C MET A 280 3.66 -13.86 -5.13
N HIS A 281 3.02 -12.81 -5.66
CA HIS A 281 2.34 -12.85 -6.94
C HIS A 281 3.32 -13.08 -8.12
N THR A 282 2.76 -13.49 -9.26
CA THR A 282 3.49 -13.78 -10.50
C THR A 282 3.43 -12.62 -11.49
N VAL A 283 4.23 -12.70 -12.55
CA VAL A 283 4.21 -11.74 -13.67
C VAL A 283 2.84 -11.71 -14.38
N ASP A 284 2.15 -12.86 -14.44
CA ASP A 284 0.80 -12.92 -15.00
C ASP A 284 -0.25 -12.36 -14.05
N ASP A 285 -0.05 -12.51 -12.74
CA ASP A 285 -0.91 -11.86 -11.74
C ASP A 285 -0.81 -10.34 -11.88
N GLU A 286 0.41 -9.77 -11.96
CA GLU A 286 0.65 -8.34 -12.17
C GLU A 286 -0.09 -7.81 -13.40
N ARG A 287 -0.01 -8.55 -14.51
CA ARG A 287 -0.72 -8.20 -15.73
C ARG A 287 -2.23 -8.17 -15.53
N ARG A 288 -2.81 -9.23 -14.95
CA ARG A 288 -4.25 -9.31 -14.73
C ARG A 288 -4.75 -8.25 -13.76
N MET A 289 -3.99 -7.97 -12.69
CA MET A 289 -4.34 -6.92 -11.74
C MET A 289 -4.38 -5.55 -12.41
N LEU A 290 -3.32 -5.17 -13.13
CA LEU A 290 -3.23 -3.84 -13.75
C LEU A 290 -4.24 -3.65 -14.90
N GLU A 291 -4.47 -4.69 -15.71
CA GLU A 291 -5.54 -4.67 -16.73
C GLU A 291 -6.91 -4.46 -16.08
N ALA A 292 -7.22 -5.22 -15.02
CA ALA A 292 -8.50 -5.10 -14.32
C ALA A 292 -8.67 -3.75 -13.61
N CYS A 293 -7.59 -3.22 -13.00
CA CYS A 293 -7.58 -1.92 -12.35
C CYS A 293 -7.91 -0.80 -13.35
N ALA A 294 -7.17 -0.74 -14.47
CA ALA A 294 -7.38 0.25 -15.50
C ALA A 294 -8.77 0.12 -16.15
N MET A 295 -9.23 -1.12 -16.42
CA MET A 295 -10.58 -1.37 -16.94
C MET A 295 -11.68 -0.96 -15.96
N GLY A 296 -11.41 -1.03 -14.66
CA GLY A 296 -12.29 -0.55 -13.60
C GLY A 296 -12.36 0.98 -13.47
N GLY A 297 -11.56 1.71 -14.26
CA GLY A 297 -11.59 3.17 -14.34
C GLY A 297 -10.52 3.87 -13.52
N SER A 298 -9.71 3.16 -12.72
CA SER A 298 -8.54 3.73 -12.08
C SER A 298 -7.58 4.27 -13.13
N VAL A 299 -6.98 5.42 -12.84
CA VAL A 299 -6.06 6.10 -13.77
C VAL A 299 -4.62 6.01 -13.30
N ASP A 300 -3.70 6.07 -14.25
CA ASP A 300 -2.28 6.23 -13.95
C ASP A 300 -2.01 7.63 -13.38
N GLY A 301 -1.37 7.70 -12.19
CA GLY A 301 -1.13 8.92 -11.42
C GLY A 301 -0.26 9.97 -12.12
N MET A 302 0.36 9.64 -13.26
CA MET A 302 1.11 10.59 -14.09
C MET A 302 0.35 11.04 -15.34
N SER A 303 -0.26 10.11 -16.07
CA SER A 303 -0.96 10.42 -17.33
C SER A 303 -2.42 10.84 -17.15
N MET A 304 -3.01 10.60 -15.96
CA MET A 304 -4.42 10.83 -15.66
C MET A 304 -5.36 10.08 -16.62
N ARG A 305 -4.91 8.93 -17.14
CA ARG A 305 -5.68 8.09 -18.06
C ARG A 305 -5.83 6.68 -17.52
N PRO A 306 -6.96 6.00 -17.79
CA PRO A 306 -7.15 4.59 -17.44
C PRO A 306 -6.38 3.70 -18.43
N ILE A 307 -5.05 3.70 -18.28
CA ILE A 307 -4.13 2.91 -19.10
C ILE A 307 -3.30 2.01 -18.18
N CYS A 308 -2.76 0.92 -18.73
CA CYS A 308 -1.97 -0.04 -17.98
C CYS A 308 -0.56 0.49 -17.65
N ARG A 309 -0.53 1.46 -16.74
CA ARG A 309 0.65 2.05 -16.13
C ARG A 309 0.39 2.29 -14.66
N VAL A 310 1.46 2.35 -13.88
CA VAL A 310 1.45 2.81 -12.49
C VAL A 310 2.53 3.88 -12.38
N ASP A 311 2.14 5.09 -12.04
CA ASP A 311 3.01 6.26 -11.92
C ASP A 311 3.99 6.48 -13.06
N GLY A 312 3.44 6.31 -14.26
CA GLY A 312 4.14 6.44 -15.53
C GLY A 312 4.94 5.21 -15.94
N VAL A 313 5.13 4.22 -15.06
CA VAL A 313 5.79 2.95 -15.38
C VAL A 313 4.84 2.06 -16.16
N SER A 314 5.29 1.56 -17.32
CA SER A 314 4.49 0.67 -18.17
C SER A 314 4.28 -0.72 -17.56
N MET A 315 3.23 -1.42 -18.00
CA MET A 315 3.02 -2.86 -17.76
C MET A 315 4.33 -3.69 -17.85
N ALA A 316 5.09 -3.55 -18.95
CA ALA A 316 6.34 -4.31 -19.12
C ALA A 316 7.39 -3.99 -18.04
N GLY A 317 7.40 -2.76 -17.52
CA GLY A 317 8.25 -2.34 -16.42
C GLY A 317 7.82 -2.98 -15.09
N GLY A 318 6.52 -2.98 -14.79
CA GLY A 318 5.97 -3.69 -13.62
C GLY A 318 6.24 -5.19 -13.67
N GLN A 319 6.04 -5.83 -14.83
CA GLN A 319 6.36 -7.24 -15.03
C GLN A 319 7.86 -7.56 -14.86
N ALA A 320 8.75 -6.70 -15.38
CA ALA A 320 10.18 -6.84 -15.17
C ALA A 320 10.56 -6.69 -13.68
N PHE A 321 9.94 -5.74 -12.98
CA PHE A 321 10.12 -5.54 -11.54
C PHE A 321 9.73 -6.79 -10.74
N VAL A 322 8.56 -7.38 -11.03
CA VAL A 322 8.10 -8.61 -10.37
C VAL A 322 9.03 -9.78 -10.67
N THR A 323 9.52 -9.90 -11.91
CA THR A 323 10.52 -10.91 -12.27
C THR A 323 11.76 -10.79 -11.40
N LEU A 324 12.35 -9.59 -11.32
CA LEU A 324 13.56 -9.35 -10.52
C LEU A 324 13.35 -9.60 -9.02
N LEU A 325 12.20 -9.24 -8.46
CA LEU A 325 11.87 -9.58 -7.06
C LEU A 325 11.83 -11.10 -6.84
N ARG A 326 11.19 -11.85 -7.76
CA ARG A 326 11.11 -13.32 -7.67
C ARG A 326 12.49 -13.98 -7.79
N GLU A 327 13.38 -13.44 -8.62
CA GLU A 327 14.78 -13.90 -8.73
C GLU A 327 15.53 -13.67 -7.41
N ILE A 328 15.43 -12.47 -6.80
CA ILE A 328 16.06 -12.18 -5.50
C ILE A 328 15.63 -13.20 -4.44
N VAL A 329 14.33 -13.53 -4.39
CA VAL A 329 13.80 -14.52 -3.46
C VAL A 329 14.28 -15.93 -3.80
N SER A 330 14.17 -16.36 -5.06
CA SER A 330 14.50 -17.72 -5.49
C SER A 330 15.99 -18.05 -5.31
N ASP A 331 16.86 -17.11 -5.67
CA ASP A 331 18.30 -17.21 -5.44
C ASP A 331 18.63 -17.20 -3.95
N GLY A 332 17.97 -16.32 -3.19
CA GLY A 332 18.09 -16.30 -1.73
C GLY A 332 17.73 -17.63 -1.07
N LEU A 333 16.73 -18.33 -1.60
CA LEU A 333 16.31 -19.67 -1.17
C LEU A 333 17.23 -20.79 -1.67
N GLY A 334 18.18 -20.50 -2.55
CA GLY A 334 19.09 -21.47 -3.14
C GLY A 334 18.43 -22.42 -4.14
N LYS A 335 17.30 -22.01 -4.76
CA LYS A 335 16.61 -22.83 -5.77
C LYS A 335 17.37 -22.91 -7.10
N CYS A 336 18.24 -21.94 -7.40
CA CYS A 336 19.20 -22.02 -8.51
C CYS A 336 20.44 -22.82 -8.06
N THR A 337 20.37 -24.16 -8.12
CA THR A 337 21.55 -25.01 -7.89
C THR A 337 22.27 -25.27 -9.23
N ARG A 338 23.60 -25.50 -9.19
CA ARG A 338 24.50 -25.73 -10.36
C ARG A 338 24.17 -26.95 -11.25
N LYS A 339 22.93 -27.43 -11.24
CA LYS A 339 22.46 -28.62 -11.98
C LYS A 339 21.40 -28.29 -13.04
N GLU A 340 21.32 -27.04 -13.46
CA GLU A 340 20.62 -26.65 -14.69
C GLU A 340 21.62 -26.45 -15.84
#